data_AF-A0A3M1W671-F1
#
_entry.id   AF-A0A3M1W671-F1
#
_cell.length_a   1.000
_cell.length_b   1.000
_cell.length_c   1.000
_cell.angle_alpha   90.00
_cell.angle_beta   90.00
_cell.angle_gamma   90.00
#
_symmetry.space_group_name_H-M   'P 1'
#
loop_
_entity.id
_entity.type
_entity.pdbx_description
1 polymer ?
#
loop_
_entity_poly.entity_id
_entity_poly.type
_entity_poly.pdbx_seq_one_letter_code
_entity_poly.pdbx_strand_id
1 'polypeptide(L)'
;MASSRRFPRHIALPQDHGSWAFLLTPLVLGAVAGGRLRVPSIYLAVAALAGFLLRQPLAVLVKVASGRRPGRERGPALRFAAVYAAIAALHVTGLVLRGYGYVLWLALPAAPVAAWHFALVARRAERRQPLVEVLAAGALALAAPGAMWVGRGAPDPAGWALWGLLWAQAAASILLVHVFLRWRDRGGAVPAAGERWISGGPALALSAVALGAALLLGGAGIVPRGIAAAHGVDLAFVAAGLVRPPRPLKPRRIGWRQAAATATFAAAFAAGWLAG
;
A
#
# COMPACT_ATOMS: atom_id res chain seq x y z
N MET A 1 -39.57 -17.72 9.75
CA MET A 1 -38.51 -17.03 10.52
C MET A 1 -37.66 -16.18 9.59
N ALA A 2 -37.85 -14.86 9.60
CA ALA A 2 -37.09 -13.93 8.78
C ALA A 2 -35.64 -13.87 9.28
N SER A 3 -34.70 -14.51 8.56
CA SER A 3 -33.28 -14.31 8.85
C SER A 3 -32.97 -12.84 8.58
N SER A 4 -32.61 -12.08 9.61
CA SER A 4 -32.08 -10.73 9.44
C SER A 4 -30.96 -10.80 8.39
N ARG A 5 -31.19 -10.24 7.19
CA ARG A 5 -30.18 -10.12 6.14
C ARG A 5 -29.13 -9.13 6.62
N ARG A 6 -28.23 -9.58 7.50
CA ARG A 6 -27.08 -8.79 7.91
C ARG A 6 -26.24 -8.55 6.67
N PHE A 7 -26.10 -7.29 6.28
CA PHE A 7 -25.23 -6.87 5.18
C PHE A 7 -23.87 -7.56 5.34
N PRO A 8 -23.39 -8.34 4.35
CA PRO A 8 -22.18 -9.14 4.51
C PRO A 8 -20.94 -8.24 4.41
N ARG A 9 -20.70 -7.43 5.44
CA ARG A 9 -19.60 -6.46 5.56
C ARG A 9 -18.25 -7.10 5.26
N HIS A 10 -18.07 -8.36 5.63
CA HIS A 10 -16.83 -9.12 5.41
C HIS A 10 -16.55 -9.45 3.92
N ILE A 11 -17.56 -9.37 3.06
CA ILE A 11 -17.43 -9.53 1.60
C ILE A 11 -17.23 -8.18 0.93
N ALA A 12 -17.96 -7.16 1.40
CA ALA A 12 -17.93 -5.81 0.82
C ALA A 12 -16.65 -5.03 1.16
N LEU A 13 -16.17 -5.15 2.40
CA LEU A 13 -15.06 -4.34 2.91
C LEU A 13 -13.85 -5.22 3.24
N PRO A 14 -12.63 -4.75 2.92
CA PRO A 14 -11.43 -5.42 3.36
C PRO A 14 -11.29 -5.38 4.89
N GLN A 15 -10.79 -6.48 5.44
CA GLN A 15 -10.68 -6.67 6.90
C GLN A 15 -9.32 -6.19 7.46
N ASP A 16 -8.34 -5.98 6.58
CA ASP A 16 -6.98 -5.59 6.95
C ASP A 16 -6.90 -4.07 7.13
N HIS A 17 -6.99 -3.62 8.38
CA HIS A 17 -7.03 -2.18 8.71
C HIS A 17 -5.78 -1.43 8.23
N GLY A 18 -4.61 -2.10 8.21
CA GLY A 18 -3.35 -1.50 7.72
C GLY A 18 -3.31 -1.28 6.21
N SER A 19 -4.09 -2.02 5.42
CA SER A 19 -4.06 -1.93 3.95
C SER A 19 -4.63 -0.62 3.40
N TRP A 20 -5.43 0.10 4.20
CA TRP A 20 -5.93 1.42 3.84
C TRP A 20 -4.81 2.45 3.74
N ALA A 21 -3.83 2.41 4.66
CA ALA A 21 -2.69 3.32 4.63
C ALA A 21 -1.85 3.11 3.36
N PHE A 22 -1.72 1.86 2.88
CA PHE A 22 -0.98 1.55 1.65
C PHE A 22 -1.62 2.09 0.38
N LEU A 23 -2.91 2.44 0.40
CA LEU A 23 -3.57 3.16 -0.70
C LEU A 23 -3.56 4.68 -0.45
N LEU A 24 -4.05 5.10 0.72
CA LEU A 24 -4.33 6.49 1.01
C LEU A 24 -3.06 7.33 1.12
N THR A 25 -2.01 6.81 1.76
CA THR A 25 -0.76 7.57 1.92
C THR A 25 -0.11 7.85 0.55
N PRO A 26 0.10 6.86 -0.34
CA PRO A 26 0.61 7.15 -1.68
C PRO A 26 -0.29 8.07 -2.51
N LEU A 27 -1.61 7.89 -2.44
CA LEU A 27 -2.56 8.76 -3.15
C LEU A 27 -2.45 10.23 -2.72
N VAL A 28 -2.39 10.47 -1.40
CA VAL A 28 -2.25 11.84 -0.84
C VAL A 28 -0.89 12.44 -1.18
N LEU A 29 0.20 11.69 -1.00
CA LEU A 29 1.55 12.20 -1.30
C LEU A 29 1.74 12.44 -2.80
N GLY A 30 1.15 11.62 -3.67
CA GLY A 30 1.09 11.87 -5.10
C GLY A 30 0.29 13.13 -5.45
N ALA A 31 -0.83 13.38 -4.77
CA ALA A 31 -1.61 14.61 -4.97
C ALA A 31 -0.83 15.86 -4.53
N VAL A 32 -0.11 15.79 -3.40
CA VAL A 32 0.82 16.84 -2.96
C VAL A 32 1.90 17.07 -4.03
N ALA A 33 2.51 15.99 -4.53
CA ALA A 33 3.54 16.06 -5.56
C ALA A 33 3.04 16.63 -6.90
N GLY A 34 1.76 16.40 -7.21
CA GLY A 34 1.06 16.92 -8.37
C GLY A 34 0.72 18.41 -8.29
N GLY A 35 0.75 19.01 -7.08
CA GLY A 35 0.62 20.45 -6.84
C GLY A 35 -0.77 21.06 -7.10
N ARG A 36 -1.67 20.38 -7.81
CA ARG A 36 -3.03 20.86 -8.10
C ARG A 36 -4.05 19.74 -7.98
N LEU A 37 -5.11 19.98 -7.19
CA LEU A 37 -6.30 19.14 -7.19
C LEU A 37 -7.22 19.60 -8.32
N ARG A 38 -7.52 18.70 -9.25
CA ARG A 38 -8.43 18.95 -10.37
C ARG A 38 -9.61 18.00 -10.27
N VAL A 39 -10.67 18.27 -11.04
CA VAL A 39 -11.80 17.33 -11.17
C VAL A 39 -11.32 15.90 -11.51
N PRO A 40 -10.40 15.67 -12.47
CA PRO A 40 -9.76 14.37 -12.70
C PRO A 40 -9.14 13.69 -11.47
N SER A 41 -8.64 14.44 -10.47
CA SER A 41 -8.10 13.87 -9.24
C SER A 41 -9.18 13.11 -8.44
N ILE A 42 -10.44 13.58 -8.48
CA ILE A 42 -11.58 12.89 -7.88
C ILE A 42 -11.85 11.58 -8.62
N TYR A 43 -11.82 11.61 -9.96
CA TYR A 43 -12.01 10.39 -10.76
C TYR A 43 -10.96 9.34 -10.42
N LEU A 44 -9.69 9.74 -10.34
CA LEU A 44 -8.61 8.84 -9.94
C LEU A 44 -8.81 8.30 -8.52
N ALA A 45 -9.11 9.14 -7.54
CA ALA A 45 -9.30 8.73 -6.16
C ALA A 45 -10.44 7.70 -6.02
N VAL A 46 -11.57 7.95 -6.69
CA VAL A 46 -12.71 7.03 -6.69
C VAL A 46 -12.38 5.73 -7.43
N ALA A 47 -11.69 5.79 -8.56
CA ALA A 47 -11.25 4.60 -9.30
C ALA A 47 -10.28 3.74 -8.46
N ALA A 48 -9.30 4.36 -7.81
CA ALA A 48 -8.32 3.68 -6.97
C ALA A 48 -8.98 3.04 -5.74
N LEU A 49 -9.91 3.76 -5.09
CA LEU A 49 -10.70 3.22 -3.98
C LEU A 49 -11.60 2.06 -4.41
N ALA A 50 -12.30 2.20 -5.54
CA ALA A 50 -13.14 1.14 -6.09
C ALA A 50 -12.32 -0.11 -6.45
N GLY A 51 -11.15 0.06 -7.08
CA GLY A 51 -10.22 -1.05 -7.36
C GLY A 51 -9.69 -1.71 -6.08
N PHE A 52 -9.34 -0.92 -5.06
CA PHE A 52 -8.94 -1.45 -3.76
C PHE A 52 -10.06 -2.23 -3.07
N LEU A 53 -11.31 -1.76 -3.13
CA LEU A 53 -12.46 -2.46 -2.55
C LEU A 53 -12.80 -3.73 -3.34
N LEU A 54 -12.67 -3.70 -4.67
CA LEU A 54 -12.93 -4.81 -5.59
C LEU A 54 -12.10 -6.07 -5.26
N ARG A 55 -10.90 -5.92 -4.70
CA ARG A 55 -10.04 -7.07 -4.35
C ARG A 55 -10.72 -8.07 -3.41
N GLN A 56 -11.56 -7.58 -2.47
CA GLN A 56 -12.17 -8.41 -1.44
C GLN A 56 -13.24 -9.35 -2.02
N PRO A 57 -14.27 -8.85 -2.74
CA PRO A 57 -15.24 -9.73 -3.37
C PRO A 57 -14.60 -10.62 -4.45
N LEU A 58 -13.60 -10.14 -5.21
CA LEU A 58 -12.86 -11.00 -6.14
C LEU A 58 -12.14 -12.15 -5.43
N ALA A 59 -11.46 -11.87 -4.31
CA ALA A 59 -10.81 -12.92 -3.52
C ALA A 59 -11.83 -13.93 -2.95
N VAL A 60 -13.03 -13.49 -2.58
CA VAL A 60 -14.13 -14.38 -2.18
C VAL A 60 -14.57 -15.25 -3.36
N LEU A 61 -14.76 -14.66 -4.56
CA LEU A 61 -15.13 -15.42 -5.75
C LEU A 61 -14.09 -16.49 -6.11
N VAL A 62 -12.80 -16.16 -6.07
CA VAL A 62 -11.71 -17.12 -6.28
C VAL A 62 -11.74 -18.22 -5.23
N LYS A 63 -12.00 -17.89 -3.96
CA LYS A 63 -12.14 -18.88 -2.88
C LYS A 63 -13.36 -19.77 -3.06
N VAL A 64 -14.48 -19.25 -3.56
CA VAL A 64 -15.66 -20.07 -3.88
C VAL A 64 -15.36 -20.99 -5.07
N ALA A 65 -14.74 -20.48 -6.13
CA ALA A 65 -14.37 -21.26 -7.31
C ALA A 65 -13.40 -22.40 -7.00
N SER A 66 -12.51 -22.21 -6.01
CA SER A 66 -11.57 -23.22 -5.52
C SER A 66 -12.14 -24.13 -4.41
N GLY A 67 -13.44 -24.06 -4.11
CA GLY A 67 -14.07 -24.86 -3.06
C GLY A 67 -13.68 -24.46 -1.62
N ARG A 68 -12.92 -23.38 -1.44
CA ARG A 68 -12.44 -22.88 -0.15
C ARG A 68 -13.47 -22.04 0.61
N ARG A 69 -14.60 -21.70 -0.01
CA ARG A 69 -15.73 -20.96 0.57
C ARG A 69 -17.07 -21.54 0.11
N PRO A 70 -18.13 -21.46 0.93
CA PRO A 70 -19.46 -21.95 0.55
C PRO A 70 -20.01 -21.26 -0.71
N GLY A 71 -20.64 -22.02 -1.60
CA GLY A 71 -21.24 -21.51 -2.84
C GLY A 71 -22.25 -20.38 -2.64
N ARG A 72 -22.93 -20.33 -1.49
CA ARG A 72 -23.86 -19.25 -1.11
C ARG A 72 -23.20 -17.85 -1.06
N GLU A 73 -21.88 -17.76 -0.89
CA GLU A 73 -21.16 -16.48 -0.89
C GLU A 73 -20.94 -15.93 -2.32
N ARG A 74 -21.15 -16.73 -3.37
CA ARG A 74 -20.94 -16.35 -4.78
C ARG A 74 -21.82 -15.17 -5.20
N GLY A 75 -23.12 -15.23 -4.91
CA GLY A 75 -24.08 -14.21 -5.31
C GLY A 75 -23.74 -12.81 -4.74
N PRO A 76 -23.60 -12.67 -3.41
CA PRO A 76 -23.18 -11.40 -2.80
C PRO A 76 -21.82 -10.91 -3.31
N ALA A 77 -20.83 -11.80 -3.46
CA ALA A 77 -19.51 -11.42 -3.95
C ALA A 77 -19.55 -10.92 -5.41
N LEU A 78 -20.32 -11.57 -6.29
CA LEU A 78 -20.54 -11.09 -7.67
C LEU A 78 -21.19 -9.70 -7.69
N ARG A 79 -22.19 -9.46 -6.84
CA ARG A 79 -22.86 -8.14 -6.76
C ARG A 79 -21.90 -7.04 -6.36
N PHE A 80 -21.13 -7.23 -5.29
CA PHE A 80 -20.15 -6.22 -4.87
C PHE A 80 -19.02 -6.05 -5.88
N ALA A 81 -18.53 -7.14 -6.48
CA ALA A 81 -17.54 -7.06 -7.53
C ALA A 81 -18.05 -6.27 -8.73
N ALA A 82 -19.28 -6.52 -9.19
CA ALA A 82 -19.88 -5.80 -10.30
C ALA A 82 -20.05 -4.30 -9.99
N VAL A 83 -20.51 -3.95 -8.78
CA VAL A 83 -20.65 -2.55 -8.36
C VAL A 83 -19.30 -1.83 -8.34
N TYR A 84 -18.29 -2.40 -7.68
CA TYR A 84 -16.97 -1.76 -7.62
C TYR A 84 -16.29 -1.72 -8.99
N ALA A 85 -16.45 -2.75 -9.82
CA ALA A 85 -15.94 -2.75 -11.19
C ALA A 85 -16.63 -1.69 -12.06
N ALA A 86 -17.95 -1.52 -11.95
CA ALA A 86 -18.68 -0.49 -12.68
C ALA A 86 -18.27 0.92 -12.25
N ILE A 87 -18.11 1.17 -10.95
CA ILE A 87 -17.61 2.45 -10.43
C ILE A 87 -16.19 2.71 -10.94
N ALA A 88 -15.29 1.74 -10.86
CA ALA A 88 -13.93 1.88 -11.35
C ALA A 88 -13.90 2.16 -12.85
N ALA A 89 -14.65 1.38 -13.65
CA ALA A 89 -14.72 1.55 -15.10
C ALA A 89 -15.28 2.93 -15.48
N LEU A 90 -16.37 3.38 -14.85
CA LEU A 90 -16.95 4.70 -15.10
C LEU A 90 -15.93 5.82 -14.86
N HIS A 91 -15.19 5.76 -13.75
CA HIS A 91 -14.24 6.82 -13.41
C HIS A 91 -12.96 6.76 -14.26
N VAL A 92 -12.50 5.57 -14.61
CA VAL A 92 -11.39 5.38 -15.56
C VAL A 92 -11.77 5.89 -16.95
N THR A 93 -12.96 5.54 -17.45
CA THR A 93 -13.48 6.10 -18.71
C THR A 93 -13.57 7.62 -18.64
N GLY A 94 -14.05 8.17 -17.52
CA GLY A 94 -14.06 9.62 -17.29
C GLY A 94 -12.68 10.28 -17.33
N LEU A 95 -11.63 9.60 -16.83
CA LEU A 95 -10.24 10.06 -16.96
C LEU A 95 -9.78 10.05 -18.42
N VAL A 96 -10.00 8.94 -19.13
CA VAL A 96 -9.62 8.78 -20.53
C VAL A 96 -10.28 9.85 -21.41
N LEU A 97 -11.60 10.05 -21.27
CA LEU A 97 -12.36 11.05 -22.03
C LEU A 97 -11.91 12.49 -21.74
N ARG A 98 -11.25 12.74 -20.60
CA ARG A 98 -10.69 14.04 -20.22
C ARG A 98 -9.21 14.20 -20.60
N GLY A 99 -8.64 13.26 -21.36
CA GLY A 99 -7.25 13.30 -21.83
C GLY A 99 -6.22 12.70 -20.87
N TYR A 100 -6.65 12.01 -19.80
CA TYR A 100 -5.76 11.40 -18.80
C TYR A 100 -5.52 9.90 -19.07
N GLY A 101 -5.63 9.44 -20.33
CA GLY A 101 -5.52 8.01 -20.67
C GLY A 101 -4.19 7.36 -20.31
N TYR A 102 -3.11 8.13 -20.18
CA TYR A 102 -1.79 7.65 -19.76
C TYR A 102 -1.78 7.00 -18.35
N VAL A 103 -2.77 7.27 -17.49
CA VAL A 103 -2.89 6.59 -16.19
C VAL A 103 -3.09 5.07 -16.34
N LEU A 104 -3.56 4.61 -17.50
CA LEU A 104 -3.67 3.18 -17.81
C LEU A 104 -2.31 2.48 -17.90
N TRP A 105 -1.22 3.21 -18.12
CA TRP A 105 0.13 2.63 -18.07
C TRP A 105 0.47 2.07 -16.69
N LEU A 106 -0.13 2.61 -15.63
CA LEU A 106 0.04 2.10 -14.26
C LEU A 106 -0.64 0.73 -14.07
N ALA A 107 -1.59 0.35 -14.94
CA ALA A 107 -2.17 -0.98 -14.92
C ALA A 107 -1.15 -2.06 -15.35
N LEU A 108 -0.12 -1.70 -16.12
CA LEU A 108 0.88 -2.64 -16.62
C LEU A 108 1.66 -3.34 -15.48
N PRO A 109 2.20 -2.64 -14.45
CA PRO A 109 2.76 -3.30 -13.28
C PRO A 109 1.69 -3.82 -12.30
N ALA A 110 0.52 -3.19 -12.20
CA ALA A 110 -0.51 -3.59 -11.23
C ALA A 110 -1.20 -4.93 -11.59
N ALA A 111 -1.51 -5.15 -12.87
CA ALA A 111 -2.30 -6.28 -13.31
C ALA A 111 -1.60 -7.64 -13.11
N PRO A 112 -0.30 -7.80 -13.43
CA PRO A 112 0.44 -9.03 -13.13
C PRO A 112 0.47 -9.34 -11.63
N VAL A 113 0.67 -8.33 -10.78
CA VAL A 113 0.67 -8.49 -9.32
C VAL A 113 -0.71 -8.93 -8.82
N ALA A 114 -1.78 -8.33 -9.32
CA ALA A 114 -3.15 -8.72 -8.98
C ALA A 114 -3.46 -10.15 -9.44
N ALA A 115 -3.10 -10.51 -10.67
CA ALA A 115 -3.28 -11.87 -11.21
C ALA A 115 -2.52 -12.90 -10.38
N TRP A 116 -1.24 -12.63 -10.07
CA TRP A 116 -0.43 -13.47 -9.20
C TRP A 116 -1.05 -13.62 -7.81
N HIS A 117 -1.50 -12.52 -7.20
CA HIS A 117 -2.16 -12.54 -5.89
C HIS A 117 -3.39 -13.45 -5.90
N PHE A 118 -4.26 -13.34 -6.92
CA PHE A 118 -5.42 -14.21 -7.02
C PHE A 118 -5.07 -15.67 -7.29
N ALA A 119 -4.00 -15.95 -8.04
CA ALA A 119 -3.48 -17.31 -8.19
C ALA A 119 -3.01 -17.91 -6.85
N LEU A 120 -2.34 -17.13 -5.99
CA LEU A 120 -1.99 -17.57 -4.63
C LEU A 120 -3.22 -17.79 -3.76
N VAL A 121 -4.23 -16.91 -3.88
CA VAL A 121 -5.52 -17.05 -3.20
C VAL A 121 -6.28 -18.30 -3.65
N ALA A 122 -6.14 -18.75 -4.89
CA ALA A 122 -6.70 -20.05 -5.29
C ALA A 122 -6.01 -21.21 -4.55
N ARG A 123 -4.70 -21.10 -4.32
CA ARG A 123 -3.82 -22.18 -3.79
C ARG A 123 -3.62 -22.20 -2.27
N ARG A 124 -4.19 -21.27 -1.50
CA ARG A 124 -3.94 -21.12 -0.04
C ARG A 124 -2.52 -20.67 0.31
N ALA A 125 -1.79 -20.20 -0.69
CA ALA A 125 -0.42 -19.73 -0.54
C ALA A 125 -0.35 -18.24 -0.16
N GLU A 126 -1.47 -17.54 0.00
CA GLU A 126 -1.46 -16.09 0.26
C GLU A 126 -1.07 -15.70 1.70
N ARG A 127 -1.09 -16.65 2.65
CA ARG A 127 -1.13 -16.34 4.08
C ARG A 127 0.26 -16.19 4.69
N ARG A 128 0.44 -15.13 5.49
CA ARG A 128 1.67 -14.85 6.29
C ARG A 128 2.94 -14.80 5.43
N GLN A 129 2.80 -14.37 4.17
CA GLN A 129 3.92 -14.22 3.26
C GLN A 129 4.27 -12.74 3.13
N PRO A 130 5.41 -12.28 3.72
CA PRO A 130 5.78 -10.88 3.67
C PRO A 130 5.95 -10.39 2.22
N LEU A 131 6.47 -11.24 1.33
CA LEU A 131 6.64 -10.89 -0.09
C LEU A 131 5.30 -10.55 -0.77
N VAL A 132 4.23 -11.30 -0.47
CA VAL A 132 2.90 -11.05 -1.04
C VAL A 132 2.36 -9.69 -0.58
N GLU A 133 2.53 -9.36 0.70
CA GLU A 133 2.13 -8.07 1.26
C GLU A 133 2.97 -6.92 0.68
N VAL A 134 4.28 -7.11 0.51
CA VAL A 134 5.19 -6.14 -0.11
C VAL A 134 4.80 -5.85 -1.57
N LEU A 135 4.55 -6.87 -2.38
CA LEU A 135 4.14 -6.70 -3.78
C LEU A 135 2.77 -6.03 -3.87
N ALA A 136 1.81 -6.43 -3.03
CA ALA A 136 0.48 -5.82 -2.98
C ALA A 136 0.55 -4.34 -2.58
N ALA A 137 1.40 -3.98 -1.60
CA ALA A 137 1.63 -2.59 -1.23
C ALA A 137 2.28 -1.80 -2.38
N GLY A 138 3.18 -2.41 -3.15
CA GLY A 138 3.75 -1.80 -4.36
C GLY A 138 2.71 -1.50 -5.43
N ALA A 139 1.75 -2.42 -5.65
CA ALA A 139 0.65 -2.18 -6.57
C ALA A 139 -0.28 -1.05 -6.09
N LEU A 140 -0.56 -0.95 -4.79
CA LEU A 140 -1.34 0.16 -4.22
C LEU A 140 -0.57 1.49 -4.26
N ALA A 141 0.75 1.45 -4.11
CA ALA A 141 1.60 2.63 -4.19
C ALA A 141 1.61 3.30 -5.57
N LEU A 142 1.17 2.62 -6.64
CA LEU A 142 0.95 3.22 -7.95
C LEU A 142 -0.12 4.33 -7.93
N ALA A 143 -0.91 4.45 -6.86
CA ALA A 143 -1.76 5.62 -6.64
C ALA A 143 -0.96 6.93 -6.57
N ALA A 144 0.32 6.89 -6.16
CA ALA A 144 1.17 8.08 -6.10
C ALA A 144 1.53 8.67 -7.48
N PRO A 145 2.14 7.93 -8.42
CA PRO A 145 2.34 8.44 -9.78
C PRO A 145 1.03 8.82 -10.45
N GLY A 146 -0.04 8.05 -10.23
CA GLY A 146 -1.37 8.40 -10.76
C GLY A 146 -1.82 9.79 -10.32
N ALA A 147 -1.77 10.07 -9.02
CA ALA A 147 -2.22 11.35 -8.47
C ALA A 147 -1.31 12.50 -8.89
N MET A 148 0.00 12.25 -8.96
CA MET A 148 1.00 13.21 -9.41
C MET A 148 0.80 13.59 -10.88
N TRP A 149 0.70 12.60 -11.77
CA TRP A 149 0.49 12.85 -13.20
C TRP A 149 -0.83 13.57 -13.46
N VAL A 150 -1.91 13.17 -12.77
CA VAL A 150 -3.20 13.84 -12.88
C VAL A 150 -3.14 15.29 -12.37
N GLY A 151 -2.44 15.55 -11.26
CA GLY A 151 -2.26 16.91 -10.74
C GLY A 151 -1.45 17.81 -11.69
N ARG A 152 -0.40 17.26 -12.31
CA ARG A 152 0.41 17.96 -13.32
C ARG A 152 -0.33 18.13 -14.65
N GLY A 153 -1.19 17.19 -15.00
CA GLY A 153 -1.87 17.15 -16.29
C GLY A 153 -1.12 16.36 -17.37
N ALA A 154 0.03 15.79 -17.04
CA ALA A 154 0.86 15.01 -17.96
C ALA A 154 1.64 13.92 -17.21
N PRO A 155 2.06 12.84 -17.90
CA PRO A 155 3.02 11.89 -17.36
C PRO A 155 4.33 12.59 -17.01
N ASP A 156 4.91 12.20 -15.89
CA ASP A 156 6.18 12.71 -15.42
C ASP A 156 7.08 11.55 -14.94
N PRO A 157 8.32 11.42 -15.44
CA PRO A 157 9.24 10.37 -15.00
C PRO A 157 9.46 10.33 -13.48
N ALA A 158 9.39 11.47 -12.80
CA ALA A 158 9.52 11.55 -11.35
C ALA A 158 8.39 10.79 -10.62
N GLY A 159 7.26 10.52 -11.28
CA GLY A 159 6.21 9.66 -10.73
C GLY A 159 6.68 8.22 -10.48
N TRP A 160 7.55 7.67 -11.33
CA TRP A 160 8.12 6.34 -11.11
C TRP A 160 9.13 6.32 -9.97
N ALA A 161 9.92 7.38 -9.82
CA ALA A 161 10.80 7.56 -8.68
C ALA A 161 9.99 7.66 -7.37
N LEU A 162 8.92 8.46 -7.38
CA LEU A 162 7.97 8.58 -6.27
C LEU A 162 7.37 7.23 -5.88
N TRP A 163 6.91 6.45 -6.87
CA TRP A 163 6.40 5.10 -6.65
C TRP A 163 7.44 4.19 -5.98
N GLY A 164 8.66 4.13 -6.51
CA GLY A 164 9.73 3.30 -5.98
C GLY A 164 10.09 3.65 -4.53
N LEU A 165 10.21 4.94 -4.22
CA LEU A 165 10.50 5.43 -2.87
C LEU A 165 9.40 5.09 -1.87
N LEU A 166 8.14 5.34 -2.22
CA LEU A 166 7.00 5.04 -1.35
C LEU A 166 6.79 3.52 -1.19
N TRP A 167 7.04 2.76 -2.24
CA TRP A 167 7.00 1.30 -2.16
C TRP A 167 8.09 0.75 -1.24
N ALA A 168 9.33 1.25 -1.35
CA ALA A 168 10.43 0.86 -0.47
C ALA A 168 10.11 1.14 1.01
N GLN A 169 9.53 2.31 1.30
CA GLN A 169 9.07 2.68 2.64
C GLN A 169 8.00 1.70 3.17
N ALA A 170 6.96 1.44 2.38
CA ALA A 170 5.90 0.51 2.76
C ALA A 170 6.45 -0.92 2.97
N ALA A 171 7.38 -1.35 2.12
CA ALA A 171 8.00 -2.66 2.19
C ALA A 171 8.88 -2.81 3.45
N ALA A 172 9.70 -1.82 3.80
CA ALA A 172 10.51 -1.83 5.02
C ALA A 172 9.63 -1.92 6.28
N SER A 173 8.55 -1.14 6.30
CA SER A 173 7.49 -1.19 7.32
C SER A 173 6.88 -2.60 7.46
N ILE A 174 6.48 -3.24 6.35
CA ILE A 174 5.90 -4.59 6.36
C ILE A 174 6.90 -5.61 6.89
N LEU A 175 8.16 -5.55 6.45
CA LEU A 175 9.22 -6.45 6.92
C LEU A 175 9.46 -6.29 8.42
N LEU A 176 9.50 -5.06 8.94
CA LEU A 176 9.66 -4.78 10.36
C LEU A 176 8.48 -5.32 11.19
N VAL A 177 7.25 -5.13 10.73
CA VAL A 177 6.05 -5.71 11.40
C VAL A 177 6.16 -7.23 11.47
N HIS A 178 6.60 -7.89 10.40
CA HIS A 178 6.81 -9.34 10.39
C HIS A 178 7.91 -9.80 11.35
N VAL A 179 8.95 -8.99 11.57
CA VAL A 179 9.95 -9.26 12.62
C VAL A 179 9.28 -9.28 14.00
N PHE A 180 8.49 -8.27 14.34
CA PHE A 180 7.81 -8.21 15.64
C PHE A 180 6.78 -9.32 15.82
N LEU A 181 6.03 -9.67 14.77
CA LEU A 181 5.09 -10.79 14.82
C LEU A 181 5.80 -12.12 15.02
N ARG A 182 6.97 -12.33 14.38
CA ARG A 182 7.78 -13.53 14.61
C ARG A 182 8.28 -13.64 16.05
N TRP A 183 8.75 -12.54 16.65
CA TRP A 183 9.17 -12.55 18.06
C TRP A 183 7.99 -12.83 19.00
N ARG A 184 6.81 -12.28 18.69
CA ARG A 184 5.58 -12.60 19.43
C ARG A 184 5.26 -14.09 19.36
N ASP A 185 5.32 -14.67 18.16
CA ASP A 185 4.98 -16.08 17.93
C ASP A 185 5.98 -17.04 18.62
N ARG A 186 7.20 -16.58 18.94
CA ARG A 186 8.22 -17.29 19.74
C ARG A 186 8.09 -17.07 21.26
N GLY A 187 6.90 -16.76 21.76
CA GLY A 187 6.64 -16.60 23.19
C GLY A 187 6.72 -15.16 23.71
N GLY A 188 6.90 -14.17 22.83
CA GLY A 188 6.79 -12.76 23.20
C GLY A 188 8.00 -12.15 23.92
N ALA A 189 9.04 -12.94 24.15
CA ALA A 189 10.33 -12.44 24.63
C ALA A 189 11.02 -11.62 23.54
N VAL A 190 11.59 -10.48 23.93
CA VAL A 190 12.40 -9.66 23.01
C VAL A 190 13.79 -10.30 22.91
N PRO A 191 14.27 -10.65 21.70
CA PRO A 191 15.58 -11.29 21.54
C PRO A 191 16.76 -10.42 21.99
N ALA A 192 17.92 -11.06 22.17
CA ALA A 192 19.19 -10.38 22.42
C ALA A 192 19.55 -9.42 21.29
N ALA A 193 20.39 -8.41 21.59
CA ALA A 193 20.67 -7.32 20.67
C ALA A 193 21.11 -7.78 19.27
N GLY A 194 22.06 -8.72 19.16
CA GLY A 194 22.54 -9.24 17.88
C GLY A 194 21.44 -9.88 17.03
N GLU A 195 20.60 -10.74 17.62
CA GLU A 195 19.49 -11.38 16.92
C GLU A 195 18.47 -10.36 16.41
N ARG A 196 18.28 -9.24 17.13
CA ARG A 196 17.37 -8.17 16.67
C ARG A 196 17.85 -7.53 15.38
N TRP A 197 19.13 -7.22 15.28
CA TRP A 197 19.72 -6.64 14.07
C TRP A 197 19.72 -7.63 12.91
N ILE A 198 20.02 -8.90 13.15
CA ILE A 198 19.96 -9.95 12.11
C ILE A 198 18.52 -10.10 11.60
N SER A 199 17.55 -10.21 12.51
CA SER A 199 16.12 -10.34 12.15
C SER A 199 15.59 -9.14 11.39
N GLY A 200 16.00 -7.93 11.81
CA GLY A 200 15.58 -6.64 11.26
C GLY A 200 16.42 -6.15 10.07
N GLY A 201 17.51 -6.83 9.75
CA GLY A 201 18.48 -6.44 8.73
C GLY A 201 17.85 -6.12 7.38
N PRO A 202 16.94 -6.97 6.84
CA PRO A 202 16.28 -6.67 5.56
C PRO A 202 15.46 -5.37 5.57
N ALA A 203 14.77 -5.06 6.68
CA ALA A 203 14.00 -3.83 6.79
C ALA A 203 14.92 -2.60 6.85
N LEU A 204 16.02 -2.69 7.62
CA LEU A 204 17.03 -1.64 7.71
C LEU A 204 17.72 -1.38 6.37
N ALA A 205 18.16 -2.45 5.71
CA ALA A 205 18.83 -2.37 4.43
C ALA A 205 17.92 -1.69 3.40
N LEU A 206 16.63 -2.05 3.36
CA LEU A 206 15.68 -1.45 2.45
C LEU A 206 15.44 0.03 2.74
N SER A 207 15.28 0.44 4.01
CA SER A 207 15.16 1.86 4.37
C SER A 207 16.44 2.64 4.08
N ALA A 208 17.61 2.06 4.29
CA ALA A 208 18.90 2.68 3.98
C ALA A 208 19.11 2.86 2.46
N VAL A 209 18.75 1.85 1.67
CA VAL A 209 18.75 1.93 0.20
C VAL A 209 17.75 2.98 -0.28
N ALA A 210 16.57 3.07 0.32
CA ALA A 210 15.58 4.09 -0.02
C ALA A 210 16.09 5.52 0.28
N LEU A 211 16.79 5.71 1.41
CA LEU A 211 17.46 6.97 1.73
C LEU A 211 18.56 7.30 0.72
N GLY A 212 19.43 6.34 0.39
CA GLY A 212 20.46 6.51 -0.63
C GLY A 212 19.87 6.88 -1.99
N ALA A 213 18.80 6.20 -2.41
CA ALA A 213 18.07 6.52 -3.63
C ALA A 213 17.46 7.93 -3.58
N ALA A 214 16.85 8.34 -2.46
CA ALA A 214 16.30 9.68 -2.30
C ALA A 214 17.39 10.77 -2.37
N LEU A 215 18.56 10.52 -1.79
CA LEU A 215 19.72 11.43 -1.89
C LEU A 215 20.22 11.55 -3.33
N LEU A 216 20.37 10.43 -4.05
CA LEU A 216 20.83 10.42 -5.44
C LEU A 216 19.82 11.11 -6.37
N LEU A 217 18.53 10.77 -6.25
CA LEU A 217 17.47 11.38 -7.04
C LEU A 217 17.30 12.87 -6.73
N GLY A 218 17.47 13.27 -5.46
CA GLY A 218 17.47 14.67 -5.05
C GLY A 218 18.68 15.45 -5.52
N GLY A 219 19.86 14.82 -5.55
CA GLY A 219 21.08 15.37 -6.15
C GLY A 219 20.94 15.59 -7.66
N ALA A 220 20.28 14.66 -8.35
CA ALA A 220 20.00 14.72 -9.78
C ALA A 220 18.81 15.64 -10.16
N GLY A 221 18.11 16.23 -9.17
CA GLY A 221 16.96 17.11 -9.42
C GLY A 221 15.69 16.41 -9.91
N ILE A 222 15.62 15.07 -9.81
CA ILE A 222 14.43 14.28 -10.21
C ILE A 222 13.31 14.42 -9.17
N VAL A 223 13.68 14.52 -7.89
CA VAL A 223 12.76 14.78 -6.78
C VAL A 223 13.33 15.91 -5.90
N PRO A 224 12.51 16.59 -5.09
CA PRO A 224 13.02 17.58 -4.14
C PRO A 224 14.02 16.97 -3.16
N ARG A 225 15.09 17.71 -2.84
CA ARG A 225 16.14 17.25 -1.89
C ARG A 225 15.60 16.94 -0.50
N GLY A 226 14.50 17.63 -0.10
CA GLY A 226 13.83 17.40 1.17
C GLY A 226 13.27 15.97 1.35
N ILE A 227 13.09 15.21 0.27
CA ILE A 227 12.60 13.82 0.33
C ILE A 227 13.59 12.90 1.05
N ALA A 228 14.90 13.19 0.97
CA ALA A 228 15.89 12.45 1.74
C ALA A 228 15.65 12.55 3.26
N ALA A 229 15.16 13.69 3.77
CA ALA A 229 14.86 13.84 5.19
C ALA A 229 13.73 12.91 5.63
N ALA A 230 12.68 12.73 4.80
CA ALA A 230 11.61 11.79 5.09
C ALA A 230 12.11 10.34 5.16
N HIS A 231 12.98 9.92 4.24
CA HIS A 231 13.59 8.59 4.31
C HIS A 231 14.58 8.43 5.47
N GLY A 232 15.23 9.52 5.90
CA GLY A 232 16.02 9.54 7.13
C GLY A 232 15.15 9.28 8.37
N VAL A 233 13.95 9.86 8.41
CA VAL A 233 12.94 9.59 9.45
C VAL A 233 12.51 8.12 9.43
N ASP A 234 12.21 7.54 8.26
CA ASP A 234 11.86 6.12 8.14
C ASP A 234 12.98 5.20 8.65
N LEU A 235 14.22 5.43 8.20
CA LEU A 235 15.38 4.66 8.67
C LEU A 235 15.56 4.75 10.19
N ALA A 236 15.42 5.96 10.76
CA ALA A 236 15.49 6.17 12.20
C ALA A 236 14.37 5.41 12.93
N PHE A 237 13.14 5.38 12.40
CA PHE A 237 12.04 4.61 12.98
C PHE A 237 12.31 3.11 12.96
N VAL A 238 12.85 2.58 11.85
CA VAL A 238 13.21 1.16 11.74
C VAL A 238 14.31 0.80 12.74
N ALA A 239 15.39 1.58 12.79
CA ALA A 239 16.48 1.37 13.74
C ALA A 239 16.00 1.47 15.19
N ALA A 240 15.24 2.50 15.54
CA ALA A 240 14.63 2.65 16.86
C ALA A 240 13.65 1.53 17.20
N GLY A 241 13.01 0.93 16.19
CA GLY A 241 12.16 -0.27 16.30
C GLY A 241 12.91 -1.49 16.80
N LEU A 242 14.13 -1.67 16.32
CA LEU A 242 14.97 -2.81 16.68
C LEU A 242 15.66 -2.59 18.03
N VAL A 243 16.08 -1.37 18.33
CA VAL A 243 16.66 -1.03 19.65
C VAL A 243 15.60 -1.10 20.75
N ARG A 244 14.43 -0.48 20.53
CA ARG A 244 13.33 -0.36 21.49
C ARG A 244 12.03 -0.91 20.90
N PRO A 245 11.88 -2.25 20.79
CA PRO A 245 10.68 -2.84 20.21
C PRO A 245 9.43 -2.61 21.06
N PRO A 246 8.23 -2.66 20.45
CA PRO A 246 6.99 -2.43 21.17
C PRO A 246 6.79 -3.48 22.27
N ARG A 247 6.60 -3.01 23.52
CA ARG A 247 6.28 -3.85 24.68
C ARG A 247 4.88 -3.49 25.22
N PRO A 248 4.01 -4.49 25.48
CA PRO A 248 4.08 -5.87 25.00
C PRO A 248 3.95 -5.96 23.46
N LEU A 249 4.42 -7.07 22.87
CA LEU A 249 4.34 -7.38 21.43
C LEU A 249 2.90 -7.73 20.98
N LYS A 250 1.94 -6.85 21.29
CA LYS A 250 0.54 -6.99 20.90
C LYS A 250 0.35 -6.42 19.48
N PRO A 251 -0.40 -7.11 18.58
CA PRO A 251 -0.67 -6.62 17.22
C PRO A 251 -1.16 -5.19 17.15
N ARG A 252 -2.05 -4.81 18.08
CA ARG A 252 -2.56 -3.43 18.17
C ARG A 252 -1.45 -2.41 18.39
N ARG A 253 -0.50 -2.68 19.30
CA ARG A 253 0.62 -1.77 19.60
C ARG A 253 1.62 -1.69 18.45
N ILE A 254 1.90 -2.83 17.81
CA ILE A 254 2.72 -2.87 16.59
C ILE A 254 2.07 -2.01 15.50
N GLY A 255 0.76 -2.19 15.27
CA GLY A 255 -0.01 -1.42 14.30
C GLY A 255 -0.03 0.08 14.58
N TRP A 256 -0.30 0.52 15.81
CA TRP A 256 -0.29 1.94 16.18
C TRP A 256 1.08 2.59 16.01
N ARG A 257 2.15 1.88 16.40
CA ARG A 257 3.52 2.36 16.18
C ARG A 257 3.79 2.54 14.70
N GLN A 258 3.41 1.56 13.88
CA GLN A 258 3.63 1.64 12.44
C GLN A 258 2.80 2.75 11.80
N ALA A 259 1.55 2.94 12.23
CA ALA A 259 0.71 4.04 11.78
C ALA A 259 1.32 5.40 12.13
N ALA A 260 1.86 5.57 13.34
CA ALA A 260 2.56 6.78 13.74
C ALA A 260 3.82 7.01 12.89
N ALA A 261 4.64 5.98 12.68
CA ALA A 261 5.83 6.07 11.83
C ALA A 261 5.48 6.46 10.38
N THR A 262 4.48 5.82 9.77
CA THR A 262 4.00 6.15 8.42
C THR A 262 3.41 7.56 8.36
N ALA A 263 2.70 8.02 9.39
CA ALA A 263 2.15 9.37 9.43
C ALA A 263 3.26 10.43 9.55
N THR A 264 4.26 10.22 10.41
CA THR A 264 5.43 11.10 10.55
C THR A 264 6.25 11.13 9.26
N PHE A 265 6.47 9.96 8.63
CA PHE A 265 7.09 9.87 7.32
C PHE A 265 6.31 10.68 6.27
N ALA A 266 4.99 10.50 6.19
CA ALA A 266 4.15 11.20 5.22
C ALA A 266 4.17 12.72 5.42
N ALA A 267 4.15 13.19 6.68
CA ALA A 267 4.27 14.61 7.00
C ALA A 267 5.64 15.18 6.59
N ALA A 268 6.73 14.48 6.93
CA ALA A 268 8.08 14.86 6.53
C ALA A 268 8.26 14.84 5.00
N PHE A 269 7.67 13.85 4.33
CA PHE A 269 7.66 13.74 2.87
C PHE A 269 6.95 14.94 2.24
N ALA A 270 5.73 15.24 2.69
CA ALA A 270 4.96 16.36 2.16
C ALA A 270 5.67 17.70 2.39
N ALA A 271 6.21 17.93 3.59
CA ALA A 271 6.99 19.13 3.89
C ALA A 271 8.26 19.21 3.02
N GLY A 272 9.01 18.11 2.89
CA GLY A 272 10.21 18.05 2.07
C GLY A 272 9.94 18.21 0.57
N TRP A 273 8.75 17.81 0.10
CA TRP A 273 8.32 18.04 -1.28
C TRP A 273 7.94 19.51 -1.51
N LEU A 274 7.22 20.13 -0.57
CA LEU A 274 6.71 21.50 -0.72
C LEU A 274 7.79 22.57 -0.53
N ALA A 275 8.89 22.23 0.15
CA ALA A 275 9.99 23.17 0.44
C ALA A 275 11.06 23.27 -0.66
N GLY A 276 11.02 22.40 -1.68
CA GLY A 276 12.01 22.36 -2.77
C GLY A 276 11.36 22.55 -4.13
#